data_AF-K1YBQ2-F1
#
_entry.id   AF-K1YBQ2-F1
#
_cell.length_a   1.000
_cell.length_b   1.000
_cell.length_c   1.000
_cell.angle_alpha   90.00
_cell.angle_beta   90.00
_cell.angle_gamma   90.00
#
_symmetry.space_group_name_H-M   'P 1'
#
loop_
_entity.id
_entity.type
_entity.pdbx_description
1 polymer ?
#
loop_
_entity_poly.entity_id
_entity_poly.type
_entity_poly.pdbx_seq_one_letter_code
_entity_poly.pdbx_strand_id
1 'polypeptide(L)'
;GRPLTPADRPFAAPKGPQPGSIGAIMAQFKSVVTKRINAMRGSAGAPVWQRNYYERVIRDENELSRARQYIVNNPMQWELALDRENPAYCRGNEK
;
A
#
# COMPACT_ATOMS: atom_id res chain seq x y z
N GLY A 1 3.40 5.63 -50.14
CA GLY A 1 3.59 6.14 -48.77
C GLY A 1 4.54 5.21 -48.04
N ARG A 2 5.53 5.75 -47.32
CA ARG A 2 6.50 4.94 -46.56
C ARG A 2 5.78 4.24 -45.39
N PRO A 3 6.00 2.94 -45.12
CA PRO A 3 5.40 2.28 -43.96
C PRO A 3 6.03 2.82 -42.66
N LEU A 4 5.19 3.07 -41.65
CA LEU A 4 5.62 3.48 -40.31
C LEU A 4 6.38 2.34 -39.63
N THR A 5 7.48 2.66 -38.96
CA THR A 5 8.27 1.68 -38.21
C THR A 5 7.64 1.44 -36.83
N PRO A 6 7.95 0.31 -36.17
CA PRO A 6 7.41 -0.01 -34.84
C PRO A 6 7.74 1.00 -33.73
N ALA A 7 8.66 1.95 -33.98
CA ALA A 7 9.12 2.96 -33.03
C ALA A 7 8.14 4.13 -32.85
N ASP A 8 7.15 4.30 -33.73
CA ASP A 8 6.18 5.40 -33.69
C ASP A 8 4.90 5.09 -32.90
N ARG A 9 4.84 3.95 -32.17
CA ARG A 9 3.69 3.67 -31.31
C ARG A 9 3.76 4.57 -30.07
N PRO A 10 2.71 5.38 -29.78
CA PRO A 10 2.65 6.09 -28.53
C PRO A 10 2.73 5.07 -27.40
N PHE A 11 3.64 5.27 -26.45
CA PHE A 11 3.66 4.51 -25.20
C PHE A 11 2.26 4.63 -24.60
N ALA A 12 1.47 3.56 -24.69
CA ALA A 12 0.12 3.54 -24.17
C ALA A 12 0.22 3.92 -22.70
N ALA A 13 -0.50 4.98 -22.30
CA ALA A 13 -0.54 5.40 -20.92
C ALA A 13 -0.85 4.19 -20.03
N PRO A 14 -0.15 4.03 -18.90
CA PRO A 14 -0.34 2.86 -18.05
C PRO A 14 -1.81 2.77 -17.70
N LYS A 15 -2.42 1.63 -18.06
CA LYS A 15 -3.82 1.37 -17.72
C LYS A 15 -3.89 1.31 -16.19
N GLY A 16 -4.82 2.08 -15.63
CA GLY A 16 -5.14 2.00 -14.21
C GLY A 16 -5.54 0.57 -13.80
N PRO A 17 -5.67 0.31 -12.49
CA PRO A 17 -6.07 -1.01 -12.01
C PRO A 17 -7.40 -1.44 -12.64
N GLN A 18 -7.57 -2.75 -12.86
CA GLN A 18 -8.78 -3.29 -13.47
C GLN A 18 -10.02 -2.86 -12.67
N PRO A 19 -11.08 -2.35 -13.33
CA PRO A 19 -12.33 -2.01 -12.64
C PRO A 19 -12.85 -3.19 -11.80
N GLY A 20 -13.31 -2.91 -10.57
CA GLY A 20 -13.79 -3.93 -9.64
C GLY A 20 -12.71 -4.73 -8.90
N SER A 21 -11.43 -4.54 -9.22
CA SER A 21 -10.33 -5.17 -8.46
C SER A 21 -10.10 -4.50 -7.11
N ILE A 22 -9.46 -5.23 -6.18
CA ILE A 22 -8.97 -4.68 -4.91
C ILE A 22 -8.07 -3.45 -5.16
N GLY A 23 -7.21 -3.52 -6.17
CA GLY A 23 -6.34 -2.41 -6.55
C GLY A 23 -7.11 -1.14 -6.95
N ALA A 24 -8.25 -1.29 -7.65
CA ALA A 24 -9.11 -0.16 -8.00
C ALA A 24 -9.79 0.46 -6.77
N ILE A 25 -10.27 -0.37 -5.84
CA ILE A 25 -10.86 0.08 -4.58
C ILE A 25 -9.82 0.84 -3.74
N MET A 26 -8.62 0.27 -3.59
CA MET A 26 -7.54 0.89 -2.83
C MET A 26 -7.04 2.19 -3.47
N ALA A 27 -6.96 2.26 -4.80
CA ALA A 27 -6.62 3.48 -5.51
C ALA A 27 -7.64 4.59 -5.25
N GLN A 28 -8.95 4.27 -5.32
CA GLN A 28 -10.02 5.22 -5.06
C GLN A 28 -10.00 5.72 -3.61
N PHE A 29 -9.84 4.81 -2.65
CA PHE A 29 -9.76 5.12 -1.23
C PHE A 29 -8.58 6.05 -0.92
N LYS A 30 -7.36 5.66 -1.33
CA LYS A 30 -6.15 6.45 -1.10
C LYS A 30 -6.24 7.83 -1.76
N SER A 31 -6.87 7.93 -2.93
CA SER A 31 -7.07 9.20 -3.63
C SER A 31 -7.98 10.16 -2.85
N VAL A 32 -9.16 9.70 -2.42
CA VAL A 32 -10.14 10.54 -1.68
C VAL A 32 -9.57 11.01 -0.35
N VAL A 33 -8.97 10.09 0.41
CA VAL A 33 -8.39 10.42 1.72
C VAL A 33 -7.19 11.36 1.58
N THR A 34 -6.32 11.18 0.58
CA THR A 34 -5.22 12.11 0.31
C THR A 34 -5.73 13.52 0.06
N LYS A 35 -6.77 13.68 -0.78
CA LYS A 35 -7.35 14.99 -1.07
C LYS A 35 -7.87 15.66 0.20
N ARG A 36 -8.60 14.91 1.05
CA ARG A 36 -9.14 15.44 2.30
C ARG A 36 -8.04 15.83 3.29
N ILE A 37 -7.02 15.00 3.46
CA ILE A 37 -5.89 15.28 4.35
C ILE A 37 -5.12 16.52 3.87
N ASN A 38 -4.81 16.60 2.58
CA ASN A 38 -4.06 17.72 2.03
C ASN A 38 -4.85 19.03 2.11
N ALA A 39 -6.19 18.99 1.96
CA ALA A 39 -7.04 20.15 2.20
C ALA A 39 -7.00 20.59 3.66
N MET A 40 -7.07 19.66 4.62
CA MET A 40 -7.00 19.97 6.06
C MET A 40 -5.62 20.50 6.49
N ARG A 41 -4.54 20.02 5.87
CA ARG A 41 -3.16 20.45 6.17
C ARG A 41 -2.73 21.73 5.46
N GLY A 42 -3.49 22.20 4.46
CA GLY A 42 -3.05 23.26 3.56
C GLY A 42 -1.83 22.89 2.70
N SER A 43 -1.45 21.60 2.68
CA SER A 43 -0.25 21.10 2.01
C SER A 43 -0.65 20.27 0.79
N ALA A 44 -0.92 20.93 -0.33
CA ALA A 44 -1.20 20.23 -1.58
C ALA A 44 0.02 19.43 -2.04
N GLY A 45 -0.15 18.12 -2.28
CA GLY A 45 0.87 17.27 -2.87
C GLY A 45 1.81 16.55 -1.88
N ALA A 46 1.67 16.77 -0.57
CA ALA A 46 2.45 16.01 0.41
C ALA A 46 2.09 14.51 0.37
N PRO A 47 3.08 13.59 0.40
CA PRO A 47 2.82 12.17 0.41
C PRO A 47 2.16 11.76 1.73
N VAL A 48 1.01 11.09 1.62
CA VAL A 48 0.24 10.59 2.78
C VAL A 48 0.49 9.11 3.00
N TRP A 49 0.71 8.35 1.93
CA TRP A 49 0.73 6.89 1.96
C TRP A 49 2.13 6.35 1.73
N GLN A 50 2.45 5.26 2.43
CA GLN A 50 3.48 4.34 1.96
C GLN A 50 3.10 3.80 0.57
N ARG A 51 4.11 3.58 -0.27
CA ARG A 51 3.95 2.97 -1.59
C ARG A 51 3.39 1.54 -1.44
N ASN A 52 2.51 1.16 -2.37
CA ASN A 52 1.81 -0.14 -2.41
C ASN A 52 0.88 -0.38 -1.22
N TYR A 53 0.26 -1.54 -1.18
CA TYR A 53 -0.55 -2.04 -0.08
C TYR A 53 -0.29 -3.55 0.07
N TYR A 54 -0.63 -4.11 1.23
CA TYR A 54 -0.50 -5.54 1.48
C TYR A 54 -1.86 -6.21 1.27
N GLU A 55 -1.92 -7.22 0.42
CA GLU A 55 -3.05 -8.13 0.31
C GLU A 55 -2.65 -9.58 0.54
N ARG A 56 -3.53 -10.33 1.19
CA ARG A 56 -3.38 -11.78 1.39
C ARG A 56 -4.75 -12.43 1.52
N VAL A 57 -4.95 -13.54 0.79
CA VAL A 57 -6.16 -14.36 0.92
C VAL A 57 -6.03 -15.25 2.14
N ILE A 58 -6.97 -15.12 3.09
CA ILE A 58 -7.08 -15.98 4.27
C ILE A 58 -7.80 -17.27 3.86
N ARG A 59 -7.17 -18.43 4.10
CA ARG A 59 -7.63 -19.72 3.58
C ARG A 59 -8.19 -20.66 4.65
N ASP A 60 -7.94 -20.37 5.92
CA ASP A 60 -8.38 -21.18 7.04
C ASP A 60 -8.61 -20.35 8.32
N GLU A 61 -9.29 -20.95 9.29
CA GLU A 61 -9.65 -20.29 10.55
C GLU A 61 -8.42 -19.96 11.42
N ASN A 62 -7.38 -20.78 11.37
CA ASN A 62 -6.16 -20.52 12.14
C ASN A 62 -5.46 -19.27 11.61
N GLU A 63 -5.40 -19.09 10.29
CA GLU A 63 -4.90 -17.88 9.66
C GLU A 63 -5.75 -16.67 9.97
N LEU A 64 -7.08 -16.81 9.95
CA LEU A 64 -7.99 -15.73 10.34
C LEU A 64 -7.76 -15.30 11.79
N SER A 65 -7.60 -16.26 12.69
CA SER A 65 -7.36 -16.00 14.12
C SER A 65 -6.03 -15.28 14.33
N ARG A 66 -4.96 -15.69 13.63
CA ARG A 66 -3.67 -14.98 13.65
C ARG A 66 -3.77 -13.56 13.09
N ALA A 67 -4.48 -13.35 11.99
CA ALA A 67 -4.65 -12.02 11.40
C ALA A 67 -5.41 -11.07 12.34
N ARG A 68 -6.48 -11.55 12.98
CA ARG A 68 -7.21 -10.79 14.00
C ARG A 68 -6.33 -10.44 15.19
N GLN A 69 -5.58 -11.41 15.71
CA GLN A 69 -4.66 -11.20 16.82
C GLN A 69 -3.57 -10.18 16.45
N TYR A 70 -3.05 -10.22 15.23
CA TYR A 70 -2.09 -9.23 14.74
C TYR A 70 -2.69 -7.82 14.76
N ILE A 71 -3.89 -7.63 14.22
CA ILE A 71 -4.55 -6.31 14.20
C ILE A 71 -4.71 -5.73 15.61
N VAL A 72 -5.12 -6.57 16.57
CA VAL A 72 -5.31 -6.14 17.97
C VAL A 72 -3.96 -5.82 18.63
N ASN A 73 -2.94 -6.64 18.39
CA ASN A 73 -1.65 -6.51 19.06
C ASN A 73 -0.72 -5.48 18.42
N ASN A 74 -0.93 -5.14 17.14
CA ASN A 74 -0.01 -4.30 16.37
C ASN A 74 0.31 -2.95 17.04
N PRO A 75 -0.64 -2.18 17.60
CA PRO A 75 -0.31 -0.93 18.27
C PRO A 75 0.72 -1.10 19.39
N MET A 76 0.50 -2.08 20.26
CA MET A 76 1.42 -2.39 21.37
C MET A 76 2.77 -2.91 20.86
N GLN A 77 2.77 -3.82 19.88
CA GLN A 77 4.01 -4.37 19.30
C GLN A 77 4.83 -3.30 18.59
N TRP A 78 4.16 -2.32 17.96
CA TRP A 78 4.80 -1.18 17.34
C TRP A 78 5.41 -0.25 18.39
N GLU A 79 4.66 0.15 19.41
CA GLU A 79 5.14 1.04 20.49
C GLU A 79 6.34 0.44 21.23
N LEU A 80 6.35 -0.87 21.46
CA LEU A 80 7.44 -1.57 22.14
C LEU A 80 8.62 -1.93 21.22
N ALA A 81 8.60 -1.50 19.94
CA ALA A 81 9.60 -1.84 18.94
C ALA A 81 9.86 -3.37 18.84
N LEU A 82 8.80 -4.17 18.98
CA LEU A 82 8.84 -5.64 18.85
C LEU A 82 8.46 -6.10 17.45
N ASP A 83 7.76 -5.26 16.67
CA ASP A 83 7.48 -5.52 15.26
C ASP A 83 8.75 -5.33 14.42
N ARG A 84 9.07 -6.32 13.57
CA ARG A 84 10.26 -6.31 12.71
C ARG A 84 10.21 -5.24 11.61
N GLU A 85 9.01 -4.80 11.24
CA GLU A 85 8.81 -3.74 10.25
C GLU A 85 8.90 -2.34 10.88
N ASN A 86 9.02 -2.24 12.21
CA ASN A 86 9.25 -0.98 12.89
C ASN A 86 10.73 -0.53 12.68
N PRO A 87 11.00 0.67 12.16
CA PRO A 87 12.37 1.19 12.03
C PRO A 87 13.16 1.26 13.35
N ALA A 88 12.47 1.34 14.49
CA ALA A 88 13.08 1.33 15.82
C ALA A 88 13.39 -0.09 16.32
N TYR A 89 13.05 -1.15 15.56
CA TYR A 89 13.35 -2.52 15.90
C TYR A 89 14.87 -2.76 15.91
N CYS A 90 15.45 -2.83 17.10
CA CYS A 90 16.83 -3.24 17.29
C CYS A 90 16.90 -4.77 17.38
N ARG A 91 17.42 -5.43 16.35
CA ARG A 91 17.70 -6.87 16.40
C ARG A 91 18.81 -7.11 17.42
N GLY A 92 18.47 -7.61 18.61
CA GLY A 92 19.45 -7.88 19.66
C GLY A 92 20.50 -8.87 19.18
N ASN A 93 21.73 -8.37 18.96
CA ASN A 93 23.01 -9.07 18.87
C ASN A 93 23.00 -10.49 18.25
N GLU A 94 23.24 -10.58 16.94
CA GLU A 94 23.89 -11.77 16.37
C GLU A 94 25.37 -11.73 16.76
N LYS A 95 25.76 -12.57 17.72
CA LYS A 95 27.13 -12.98 18.05
C LYS A 95 27.24 -14.48 17.81
#